data_AF-A0A938TDG2-F1
#
_entry.id   AF-A0A938TDG2-F1
#
_cell.length_a   1.000
_cell.length_b   1.000
_cell.length_c   1.000
_cell.angle_alpha   90.00
_cell.angle_beta   90.00
_cell.angle_gamma   90.00
#
_symmetry.space_group_name_H-M   'P 1'
#
loop_
_entity.id
_entity.type
_entity.pdbx_description
1 polymer ?
#
loop_
_entity_poly.entity_id
_entity_poly.type
_entity_poly.pdbx_seq_one_letter_code
_entity_poly.pdbx_strand_id
1 'polypeptide(L)'
;MKKPLVTLPAHFDGKSIIIDAPVELHPQDRLLVTILKSESESDERKEWIDSSLSQLNIAYSKDEPEYTLTMVKEPNPEYNK
;
A
#
# COMPACT_ATOMS: atom_id res chain seq x y z
N MET A 1 21.60 29.14 5.64
CA MET A 1 20.20 28.81 6.00
C MET A 1 19.81 27.51 5.31
N LYS A 2 19.27 26.51 6.02
CA LYS A 2 18.70 25.31 5.38
C LYS A 2 17.38 25.72 4.71
N LYS A 3 17.28 25.65 3.39
CA LYS A 3 15.99 25.77 2.70
C LYS A 3 15.15 24.53 3.08
N PRO A 4 13.94 24.66 3.63
CA PRO A 4 13.09 23.52 3.91
C PRO A 4 12.75 22.80 2.61
N LEU A 5 12.72 21.47 2.65
CA LEU A 5 12.16 20.67 1.55
C LEU A 5 10.67 21.00 1.45
N VAL A 6 10.20 21.38 0.26
CA VAL A 6 8.78 21.62 -0.02
C VAL A 6 8.33 20.60 -1.05
N THR A 7 7.24 19.91 -0.76
CA THR A 7 6.57 19.01 -1.71
C THR A 7 5.45 19.79 -2.39
N LEU A 8 5.46 19.85 -3.71
CA LEU A 8 4.46 20.53 -4.52
C LEU A 8 3.70 19.48 -5.36
N PRO A 9 2.38 19.61 -5.52
CA PRO A 9 1.64 18.79 -6.46
C PRO A 9 2.12 19.10 -7.89
N ALA A 10 2.24 18.07 -8.69
CA ALA A 10 2.62 18.18 -10.09
C ALA A 10 2.08 16.99 -10.87
N HIS A 11 1.83 17.20 -12.16
CA HIS A 11 1.48 16.13 -13.10
C HIS A 11 2.35 16.20 -14.35
N PHE A 12 2.42 15.08 -15.07
CA PHE A 12 3.02 15.04 -16.40
C PHE A 12 1.93 15.23 -17.44
N ASP A 13 2.04 16.27 -18.26
CA ASP A 13 1.04 16.59 -19.30
C ASP A 13 1.24 15.80 -20.61
N GLY A 14 2.20 14.86 -20.62
CA GLY A 14 2.63 14.12 -21.81
C GLY A 14 3.90 14.67 -22.45
N LYS A 15 4.36 15.87 -22.08
CA LYS A 15 5.55 16.53 -22.62
C LYS A 15 6.45 17.11 -21.53
N SER A 16 5.89 17.61 -20.45
CA SER A 16 6.58 18.36 -19.42
C SER A 16 5.95 18.12 -18.04
N ILE A 17 6.74 18.32 -16.99
CA ILE A 17 6.26 18.29 -15.61
C ILE A 17 5.65 19.66 -15.32
N ILE A 18 4.37 19.67 -14.97
CA ILE A 18 3.61 20.89 -14.63
C ILE A 18 3.46 20.94 -13.12
N ILE A 19 3.90 22.04 -12.51
CA ILE A 19 3.70 22.27 -11.08
C ILE A 19 2.30 22.89 -10.90
N ASP A 20 1.46 22.21 -10.13
CA ASP A 20 0.04 22.56 -9.96
C ASP A 20 -0.20 23.61 -8.87
N ALA A 21 0.89 24.10 -8.27
CA ALA A 21 0.89 25.12 -7.23
C ALA A 21 1.85 26.27 -7.58
N PRO A 22 1.56 27.52 -7.18
CA PRO A 22 2.47 28.63 -7.36
C PRO A 22 3.81 28.38 -6.65
N VAL A 23 4.91 28.55 -7.37
CA VAL A 23 6.27 28.50 -6.83
C VAL A 23 7.18 29.43 -7.63
N GLU A 24 8.03 30.18 -6.93
CA GLU A 24 9.11 30.94 -7.55
C GLU A 24 10.32 30.03 -7.77
N LEU A 25 10.76 29.92 -9.02
CA LEU A 25 11.95 29.17 -9.40
C LEU A 25 12.97 30.10 -10.05
N HIS A 26 14.22 29.96 -9.65
CA HIS A 26 15.36 30.65 -10.25
C HIS A 26 16.21 29.68 -11.07
N PRO A 27 16.95 30.19 -12.07
CA PRO A 27 17.95 29.39 -12.77
C PRO A 27 18.88 28.68 -11.77
N GLN A 28 19.10 27.38 -11.99
CA GLN A 28 19.96 26.50 -11.17
C GLN A 28 19.42 26.12 -9.79
N ASP A 29 18.15 26.40 -9.48
CA ASP A 29 17.53 25.82 -8.29
C ASP A 29 17.58 24.28 -8.35
N ARG A 30 17.96 23.67 -7.22
CA ARG A 30 18.02 22.21 -7.10
C ARG A 30 16.63 21.66 -6.84
N LEU A 31 16.11 20.85 -7.76
CA LEU A 31 14.82 20.19 -7.65
C LEU A 31 15.00 18.71 -7.33
N LEU A 32 14.16 18.18 -6.44
CA LEU A 32 13.99 16.75 -6.21
C LEU A 32 12.67 16.33 -6.85
N VAL A 33 12.73 15.46 -7.87
CA VAL A 33 11.54 14.96 -8.57
C VAL A 33 11.26 13.54 -8.11
N THR A 34 10.06 13.33 -7.56
CA THR A 34 9.55 11.99 -7.20
C THR A 34 8.41 11.64 -8.13
N ILE A 35 8.54 10.55 -8.88
CA ILE A 35 7.50 10.07 -9.77
C ILE A 35 6.61 9.08 -9.02
N LEU A 36 5.36 9.49 -8.79
CA LEU A 36 4.33 8.61 -8.26
C LEU A 36 3.75 7.82 -9.43
N LYS A 37 4.24 6.60 -9.64
CA LYS A 37 3.56 5.67 -10.56
C LYS A 37 2.22 5.34 -9.93
N SER A 38 1.14 5.49 -10.70
CA SER A 38 -0.12 4.87 -10.32
C SER A 38 0.17 3.41 -10.05
N GLU A 39 -0.34 2.87 -8.94
CA GLU A 39 -0.49 1.42 -8.76
C GLU A 39 -1.55 0.89 -9.75
N SER A 40 -1.40 1.22 -11.04
CA SER A 40 -2.12 0.56 -12.11
C SER A 40 -1.67 -0.89 -12.03
N GLU A 41 -2.44 -1.67 -11.29
CA GLU A 41 -2.26 -3.10 -11.06
C GLU A 41 -0.77 -3.44 -10.94
N SER A 42 -0.12 -3.03 -9.84
CA SER A 42 1.19 -3.63 -9.58
C SER A 42 0.98 -5.15 -9.61
N ASP A 43 1.79 -5.86 -10.38
CA ASP A 43 1.70 -7.32 -10.48
C ASP A 43 1.63 -7.92 -9.06
N GLU A 44 2.39 -7.34 -8.12
CA GLU A 44 2.35 -7.64 -6.69
C GLU A 44 0.97 -7.52 -6.04
N ARG A 45 0.21 -6.44 -6.30
CA ARG A 45 -1.12 -6.28 -5.71
C ARG A 45 -2.09 -7.31 -6.26
N LYS A 46 -1.98 -7.64 -7.55
CA LYS A 46 -2.78 -8.72 -8.16
C LYS A 46 -2.40 -10.08 -7.57
N GLU A 47 -1.10 -10.36 -7.47
CA GLU A 47 -0.56 -11.57 -6.84
C GLU A 47 -0.98 -11.72 -5.38
N TRP A 48 -1.03 -10.62 -4.62
CA TRP A 48 -1.53 -10.59 -3.25
C TRP A 48 -3.01 -10.93 -3.17
N ILE A 49 -3.83 -10.35 -4.05
CA ILE A 49 -5.27 -10.63 -4.11
C ILE A 49 -5.50 -12.11 -4.48
N ASP A 50 -4.82 -12.60 -5.50
CA ASP A 50 -4.93 -13.99 -5.97
C ASP A 50 -4.51 -14.97 -4.87
N SER A 51 -3.39 -14.71 -4.19
CA SER A 51 -2.91 -15.51 -3.07
C SER A 51 -3.90 -15.48 -1.89
N SER A 52 -4.44 -14.31 -1.55
CA SER A 52 -5.39 -14.16 -0.45
C SER A 52 -6.69 -14.93 -0.72
N LEU A 53 -7.20 -14.86 -1.95
CA LEU A 53 -8.40 -15.60 -2.36
C LEU A 53 -8.16 -17.12 -2.33
N SER A 54 -6.99 -17.57 -2.82
CA SER A 54 -6.62 -18.98 -2.81
C SER A 54 -6.57 -19.53 -1.39
N GLN A 55 -5.90 -18.83 -0.48
CA GLN A 55 -5.78 -19.25 0.92
C GLN A 55 -7.11 -19.19 1.67
N LEU A 56 -7.95 -18.18 1.38
CA LEU A 56 -9.29 -18.10 1.94
C LEU A 56 -10.14 -19.31 1.52
N ASN A 57 -10.08 -19.71 0.25
CA ASN A 57 -10.81 -20.89 -0.23
C ASN A 57 -10.32 -22.19 0.42
N ILE A 58 -9.01 -22.32 0.68
CA ILE A 58 -8.44 -23.46 1.41
C ILE A 58 -8.92 -23.48 2.85
N ALA A 59 -8.94 -22.33 3.52
CA ALA A 59 -9.37 -22.21 4.91
C ALA A 59 -10.83 -22.63 5.10
N TYR A 60 -11.70 -22.48 4.11
CA TYR A 60 -13.10 -22.95 4.17
C TYR A 60 -13.36 -24.19 3.32
N SER A 61 -12.30 -24.92 2.95
CA SER A 61 -12.43 -26.16 2.17
C SER A 61 -12.85 -27.33 3.06
N LYS A 62 -13.27 -28.44 2.44
CA LYS A 62 -13.60 -29.67 3.16
C LYS A 62 -12.40 -30.32 3.85
N ASP A 63 -11.19 -29.91 3.44
CA ASP A 63 -9.92 -30.41 3.98
C ASP A 63 -9.40 -29.53 5.14
N GLU A 64 -10.18 -28.54 5.59
CA GLU A 64 -9.86 -27.76 6.79
C GLU A 64 -9.80 -28.68 8.02
N PRO A 65 -8.73 -28.62 8.83
CA PRO A 65 -8.63 -29.44 10.04
C PRO A 65 -9.58 -28.96 11.13
N GLU A 66 -10.19 -29.89 11.84
CA GLU A 66 -11.03 -29.58 13.00
C GLU A 66 -10.18 -29.00 14.15
N TYR A 67 -10.49 -27.77 14.56
CA TYR A 67 -9.84 -27.11 15.69
C TYR A 67 -10.54 -27.44 17.00
N THR A 68 -10.00 -28.41 17.73
CA THR A 68 -10.56 -28.87 19.00
C THR A 68 -10.15 -27.99 20.19
N LEU A 69 -10.94 -27.99 21.27
CA LEU A 69 -10.63 -27.25 22.50
C LEU A 69 -9.29 -27.62 23.14
N THR A 70 -8.77 -28.83 22.86
CA THR A 70 -7.45 -29.27 23.36
C THR A 70 -6.29 -28.53 22.70
N MET A 71 -6.52 -27.83 21.59
CA MET A 71 -5.51 -27.00 20.92
C MET A 71 -5.41 -25.58 21.52
N VAL A 72 -6.32 -25.21 22.42
CA VAL A 72 -6.32 -23.90 23.07
C VAL A 72 -5.19 -23.84 24.09
N LYS A 73 -4.22 -22.95 23.88
CA LYS A 73 -3.08 -22.77 24.80
C LYS A 73 -3.50 -22.14 26.13
N GLU A 74 -4.34 -21.10 26.07
CA GLU A 74 -4.86 -20.38 27.22
C GLU A 74 -6.36 -20.15 27.02
N PRO A 75 -7.23 -20.77 27.83
CA PRO A 75 -8.68 -20.61 27.69
C PRO A 75 -9.12 -19.18 28.01
N ASN A 76 -9.96 -18.60 27.16
CA ASN A 76 -10.61 -17.32 27.44
C ASN A 76 -11.84 -17.54 28.36
N PRO A 77 -11.82 -17.12 29.64
CA PRO A 77 -12.92 -17.34 30.58
C PRO A 77 -14.19 -16.54 30.22
N GLU A 78 -14.11 -15.56 29.33
CA GLU A 78 -15.25 -14.75 28.87
C GLU A 78 -15.94 -15.32 27.62
N TYR A 79 -15.43 -16.39 27.00
CA TYR A 79 -15.92 -16.88 25.70
C TYR A 79 -17.36 -17.43 25.74
N ASN A 80 -17.81 -17.93 26.89
CA ASN A 80 -19.14 -18.53 27.09
C ASN A 80 -20.06 -17.66 27.98
N LYS A 81 -19.81 -16.35 28.08
CA LYS A 81 -20.64 -15.44 28.87
C LYS A 81 -21.66 -14.69 28.03
#